data_AF-A0A839F579-F1
#
_entry.id   AF-A0A839F579-F1
#
_cell.length_a   1.000
_cell.length_b   1.000
_cell.length_c   1.000
_cell.angle_alpha   90.00
_cell.angle_beta   90.00
_cell.angle_gamma   90.00
#
_symmetry.space_group_name_H-M   'P 1'
#
loop_
_entity.id
_entity.type
_entity.pdbx_description
1 polymer ?
#
loop_
_entity_poly.entity_id
_entity_poly.type
_entity_poly.pdbx_seq_one_letter_code
_entity_poly.pdbx_strand_id
1 'polypeptide(L)'
;MIQTALYFALGFLSAVLLALIFAPPVWRRAMLLTRRRVEAETPLTLNEIQAQRDGLRAEHAVSERKLEMTLAGVKEKSAKQLAEFSDKERQIRTLSNDVSARDTTIAELQATLAERGQTLEKTGKDLSNTAQTLEQRSAELELLNRRLTSTATKADSLQIDVAAQGTRIENLSDELKEARQGRRDAEEQKRKLETEIKALQHSFEQEKTRGRDTQTQATTLVTQLSDSEAKLLRREKEVERLNERLRNVIAEGRKQGIAATETPRGKQALVQAEESKRLREEMNTLASQVVAMVARLEGPASPVNKLLDGTGKDAAVAYDDNGEVIVSLADRIRALQKAASALESGGGEPAKS
;
A
#
# COMPACT_ATOMS: atom_id res chain seq x y z
N MET A 1 64.59 109.62 -159.74
CA MET A 1 64.35 108.69 -158.63
C MET A 1 65.09 109.08 -157.33
N ILE A 2 66.32 109.60 -157.38
CA ILE A 2 67.08 110.00 -156.16
C ILE A 2 66.57 111.31 -155.51
N GLN A 3 66.07 112.27 -156.30
CA GLN A 3 65.62 113.57 -155.78
C GLN A 3 64.38 113.48 -154.87
N THR A 4 63.41 112.62 -155.20
CA THR A 4 62.22 112.37 -154.35
C THR A 4 62.57 111.66 -153.05
N ALA A 5 63.54 110.73 -153.08
CA ALA A 5 64.04 110.08 -151.87
C ALA A 5 64.75 111.06 -150.93
N LEU A 6 65.48 112.05 -151.47
CA LEU A 6 66.20 113.05 -150.66
C LEU A 6 65.24 114.01 -149.93
N TYR A 7 64.18 114.47 -150.59
CA TYR A 7 63.16 115.30 -149.94
C TYR A 7 62.37 114.53 -148.87
N PHE A 8 62.08 113.24 -149.10
CA PHE A 8 61.44 112.39 -148.10
C PHE A 8 62.35 112.16 -146.88
N ALA A 9 63.64 111.89 -147.10
CA ALA A 9 64.62 111.74 -146.02
C ALA A 9 64.78 113.05 -145.24
N LEU A 10 64.84 114.21 -145.90
CA LEU A 10 64.94 115.52 -145.25
C LEU A 10 63.67 115.83 -144.43
N GLY A 11 62.49 115.55 -144.98
CA GLY A 11 61.21 115.73 -144.28
C GLY A 11 61.03 114.78 -143.09
N PHE A 12 61.49 113.54 -143.21
CA PHE A 12 61.50 112.59 -142.09
C PHE A 12 62.48 113.03 -141.01
N LEU A 13 63.69 113.46 -141.39
CA LEU A 13 64.69 113.93 -140.44
C LEU A 13 64.20 115.19 -139.69
N SER A 14 63.52 116.11 -140.38
CA SER A 14 62.95 117.31 -139.73
C SER A 14 61.78 116.98 -138.81
N ALA A 15 60.90 116.04 -139.18
CA ALA A 15 59.82 115.57 -138.32
C ALA A 15 60.35 114.85 -137.07
N VAL A 16 61.37 114.00 -137.22
CA VAL A 16 62.03 113.33 -136.09
C VAL A 16 62.71 114.35 -135.19
N LEU A 17 63.40 115.35 -135.75
CA LEU A 17 64.02 116.42 -134.98
C LEU A 17 62.99 117.19 -134.14
N LEU A 18 61.85 117.56 -134.75
CA LEU A 18 60.75 118.21 -134.03
C LEU A 18 60.15 117.31 -132.95
N ALA A 19 59.91 116.03 -133.24
CA ALA A 19 59.41 115.08 -132.24
C ALA A 19 60.39 114.93 -131.06
N LEU A 20 61.70 114.94 -131.31
CA LEU A 20 62.73 114.87 -130.27
C LEU A 20 62.81 116.13 -129.41
N ILE A 21 62.50 117.30 -129.99
CA ILE A 21 62.39 118.56 -129.24
C ILE A 21 61.12 118.61 -128.38
N PHE A 22 59.99 118.13 -128.90
CA PHE A 22 58.69 118.25 -128.22
C PHE A 22 58.33 117.07 -127.30
N ALA A 23 58.88 115.87 -127.50
CA ALA A 23 58.59 114.72 -126.63
C ALA A 23 59.03 114.93 -125.16
N PRO A 24 60.25 115.44 -124.85
CA PRO A 24 60.69 115.66 -123.47
C PRO A 24 59.78 116.58 -122.64
N PRO A 25 59.33 117.76 -123.12
CA PRO A 25 58.46 118.64 -122.33
C PRO A 25 57.05 118.07 -122.12
N VAL A 26 56.49 117.37 -123.12
CA VAL A 26 55.16 116.74 -122.98
C VAL A 26 55.19 115.61 -121.95
N TRP A 27 56.22 114.76 -121.96
CA TRP A 27 56.39 113.69 -120.96
C TRP A 27 56.57 114.27 -119.55
N ARG A 28 57.43 115.28 -119.38
CA ARG A 28 57.63 115.94 -118.08
C ARG A 28 56.34 116.51 -117.51
N ARG A 29 55.49 117.11 -118.36
CA ARG A 29 54.23 117.72 -117.94
C ARG A 29 53.17 116.69 -117.58
N ALA A 30 53.06 115.61 -118.35
CA ALA A 30 52.17 114.48 -118.02
C ALA A 30 52.51 113.86 -116.66
N MET A 31 53.81 113.68 -116.35
CA MET A 31 54.25 113.07 -115.09
C MET A 31 54.01 113.96 -113.86
N LEU A 32 54.03 115.28 -114.04
CA LEU A 32 53.67 116.24 -112.98
C LEU A 32 52.18 116.19 -112.63
N LEU A 33 51.30 116.06 -113.64
CA LEU A 33 49.86 115.99 -113.45
C LEU A 33 49.44 114.67 -112.78
N THR A 34 50.03 113.53 -113.17
CA THR A 34 49.77 112.25 -112.51
C THR A 34 50.30 112.22 -111.08
N ARG A 35 51.50 112.76 -110.85
CA ARG A 35 52.06 112.89 -109.51
C ARG A 35 51.19 113.74 -108.59
N ARG A 36 50.73 114.92 -109.05
CA ARG A 36 49.82 115.78 -108.28
C ARG A 36 48.48 115.13 -107.98
N ARG A 37 47.96 114.29 -108.88
CA ARG A 37 46.67 113.61 -108.69
C ARG A 37 46.77 112.45 -107.70
N VAL A 38 47.85 111.67 -107.76
CA VAL A 38 48.13 110.60 -106.79
C VAL A 38 48.42 111.19 -105.40
N GLU A 39 49.21 112.26 -105.32
CA GLU A 39 49.48 112.95 -104.05
C GLU A 39 48.21 113.57 -103.41
N ALA A 40 47.20 113.92 -104.22
CA ALA A 40 45.92 114.47 -103.74
C ALA A 40 44.89 113.39 -103.36
N GLU A 41 44.88 112.25 -104.05
CA GLU A 41 43.92 111.17 -103.82
C GLU A 41 44.37 110.22 -102.69
N THR A 42 45.67 110.11 -102.41
CA THR A 42 46.21 109.33 -101.28
C THR A 42 47.27 110.09 -100.48
N PRO A 43 46.88 111.08 -99.67
CA PRO A 43 47.80 111.72 -98.74
C PRO A 43 48.03 110.82 -97.51
N LEU A 44 48.65 109.66 -97.71
CA LEU A 44 49.26 108.91 -96.61
C LEU A 44 50.52 109.65 -96.20
N THR A 45 50.39 110.57 -95.24
CA THR A 45 51.56 111.19 -94.63
C THR A 45 52.39 110.11 -93.93
N LEU A 46 53.72 110.29 -93.85
CA LEU A 46 54.62 109.33 -93.19
C LEU A 46 54.17 109.01 -91.75
N ASN A 47 53.55 109.99 -91.08
CA ASN A 47 53.01 109.85 -89.73
C ASN A 47 51.78 108.94 -89.68
N GLU A 48 50.88 109.00 -90.67
CA GLU A 48 49.69 108.14 -90.73
C GLU A 48 50.08 106.66 -90.95
N ILE A 49 51.07 106.41 -91.82
CA ILE A 49 51.61 105.05 -92.05
C ILE A 49 52.26 104.50 -90.78
N GLN A 50 53.00 105.35 -90.04
CA GLN A 50 53.58 104.98 -88.76
C GLN A 50 52.50 104.69 -87.72
N ALA A 51 51.45 105.51 -87.64
CA ALA A 51 50.31 105.29 -86.74
C ALA A 51 49.55 104.00 -87.05
N GLN A 52 49.32 103.67 -88.33
CA GLN A 52 48.70 102.40 -88.72
C GLN A 52 49.59 101.20 -88.39
N ARG A 53 50.90 101.28 -88.65
CA ARG A 53 51.85 100.23 -88.30
C ARG A 53 51.90 100.00 -86.79
N ASP A 54 51.95 101.08 -86.02
CA ASP A 54 52.03 101.00 -84.56
C ASP A 54 50.65 100.60 -83.96
N GLY A 55 49.54 100.96 -84.62
CA GLY A 55 48.20 100.46 -84.33
C GLY A 55 48.04 98.96 -84.56
N LEU A 56 48.49 98.43 -85.71
CA LEU A 56 48.51 96.98 -85.99
C LEU A 56 49.39 96.24 -84.97
N ARG A 57 50.55 96.80 -84.59
CA ARG A 57 51.39 96.24 -83.52
C ARG A 57 50.65 96.20 -82.18
N ALA A 58 49.91 97.25 -81.85
CA ALA A 58 49.12 97.30 -80.63
C ALA A 58 47.95 96.30 -80.65
N GLU A 59 47.24 96.17 -81.77
CA GLU A 59 46.16 95.18 -81.94
C GLU A 59 46.69 93.75 -81.81
N HIS A 60 47.83 93.45 -82.44
CA HIS A 60 48.50 92.16 -82.29
C HIS A 60 48.96 91.92 -80.85
N ALA A 61 49.59 92.91 -80.20
CA ALA A 61 50.01 92.77 -78.80
C ALA A 61 48.82 92.57 -77.84
N VAL A 62 47.70 93.27 -78.06
CA VAL A 62 46.49 93.12 -77.24
C VAL A 62 45.81 91.77 -77.48
N SER A 63 45.74 91.30 -78.73
CA SER A 63 45.15 89.99 -79.05
C SER A 63 46.02 88.84 -78.54
N GLU A 64 47.34 88.93 -78.68
CA GLU A 64 48.31 88.00 -78.09
C GLU A 64 48.17 87.97 -76.57
N ARG A 65 48.14 89.14 -75.92
CA ARG A 65 47.95 89.21 -74.47
C ARG A 65 46.61 88.61 -74.01
N LYS A 66 45.52 88.85 -74.75
CA LYS A 66 44.22 88.24 -74.47
C LYS A 66 44.28 86.72 -74.59
N LEU A 67 44.94 86.19 -75.62
CA LEU A 67 45.13 84.75 -75.81
C LEU A 67 46.02 84.14 -74.71
N GLU A 68 47.09 84.82 -74.30
CA GLU A 68 47.92 84.39 -73.17
C GLU A 68 47.09 84.33 -71.88
N MET A 69 46.26 85.34 -71.61
CA MET A 69 45.41 85.37 -70.42
C MET A 69 44.35 84.26 -70.45
N THR A 70 43.71 84.00 -71.59
CA THR A 70 42.74 82.89 -71.69
C THR A 70 43.44 81.54 -71.57
N LEU A 71 44.61 81.37 -72.20
CA LEU A 71 45.42 80.16 -72.07
C LEU A 71 45.85 79.93 -70.62
N ALA A 72 46.31 80.98 -69.93
CA ALA A 72 46.65 80.91 -68.51
C ALA A 72 45.43 80.54 -67.65
N GLY A 73 44.27 81.15 -67.90
CA GLY A 73 43.03 80.85 -67.18
C GLY A 73 42.54 79.42 -67.42
N VAL A 74 42.65 78.88 -68.65
CA VAL A 74 42.33 77.48 -68.95
C VAL A 74 43.31 76.54 -68.27
N LYS A 75 44.62 76.83 -68.30
CA LYS A 75 45.65 76.04 -67.61
C LYS A 75 45.42 75.99 -66.10
N GLU A 76 45.06 77.12 -65.49
CA GLU A 76 44.73 77.19 -64.06
C GLU A 76 43.49 76.35 -63.74
N LYS A 77 42.43 76.46 -64.55
CA LYS A 77 41.22 75.62 -64.39
C LYS A 77 41.52 74.13 -64.56
N SER A 78 42.30 73.75 -65.56
CA SER A 78 42.68 72.34 -65.76
C SER A 78 43.54 71.83 -64.61
N ALA A 79 44.44 72.65 -64.05
CA ALA A 79 45.24 72.27 -62.89
C ALA A 79 44.36 72.07 -61.64
N LYS A 80 43.38 72.95 -61.40
CA LYS A 80 42.40 72.78 -60.31
C LYS A 80 41.57 71.51 -60.49
N GLN A 81 41.04 71.28 -61.69
CA GLN A 81 40.26 70.07 -61.99
C GLN A 81 41.10 68.80 -61.80
N LEU A 82 42.36 68.79 -62.24
CA LEU A 82 43.24 67.64 -62.06
C LEU A 82 43.53 67.36 -60.57
N ALA A 83 43.70 68.42 -59.77
CA ALA A 83 43.86 68.29 -58.32
C ALA A 83 42.58 67.68 -57.69
N GLU A 84 41.40 68.20 -58.02
CA GLU A 84 40.11 67.67 -57.55
C GLU A 84 39.88 66.21 -57.97
N PHE A 85 40.24 65.84 -59.20
CA PHE A 85 40.17 64.46 -59.65
C PHE A 85 41.13 63.57 -58.87
N SER A 86 42.35 64.04 -58.58
CA SER A 86 43.31 63.30 -57.76
C SER A 86 42.81 63.07 -56.33
N ASP A 87 42.12 64.04 -55.74
CA ASP A 87 41.49 63.91 -54.43
C ASP A 87 40.35 62.90 -54.45
N LYS A 88 39.45 63.01 -55.43
CA LYS A 88 38.34 62.06 -55.61
C LYS A 88 38.85 60.65 -55.88
N GLU A 89 39.91 60.49 -56.66
CA GLU A 89 40.51 59.18 -56.93
C GLU A 89 41.15 58.58 -55.67
N ARG A 90 41.79 59.41 -54.83
CA ARG A 90 42.25 58.97 -53.49
C ARG A 90 41.07 58.51 -52.63
N GLN A 91 39.98 59.27 -52.59
CA GLN A 91 38.77 58.90 -51.83
C GLN A 91 38.11 57.61 -52.34
N ILE A 92 38.05 57.42 -53.67
CA ILE A 92 37.53 56.19 -54.28
C ILE A 92 38.40 55.00 -53.88
N ARG A 93 39.73 55.15 -53.91
CA ARG A 93 40.65 54.07 -53.50
C ARG A 93 40.48 53.73 -52.01
N THR A 94 40.37 54.73 -51.12
CA THR A 94 40.12 54.46 -49.70
C THR A 94 38.79 53.77 -49.46
N LEU A 95 37.71 54.25 -50.09
CA LEU A 95 36.40 53.63 -49.96
C LEU A 95 36.37 52.21 -50.56
N SER A 96 37.05 51.98 -51.67
CA SER A 96 37.18 50.65 -52.27
C SER A 96 37.91 49.68 -51.33
N ASN A 97 38.97 50.15 -50.66
CA ASN A 97 39.68 49.34 -49.68
C ASN A 97 38.77 49.04 -48.48
N ASP A 98 38.03 50.03 -47.97
CA ASP A 98 37.09 49.83 -46.86
C ASP A 98 35.97 48.85 -47.21
N VAL A 99 35.41 48.91 -48.42
CA VAL A 99 34.42 47.95 -48.92
C VAL A 99 35.03 46.56 -48.97
N SER A 100 36.22 46.40 -49.54
CA SER A 100 36.89 45.09 -49.60
C SER A 100 37.16 44.51 -48.21
N ALA A 101 37.57 45.34 -47.24
CA ALA A 101 37.78 44.92 -45.85
C ALA A 101 36.45 44.55 -45.17
N ARG A 102 35.37 45.27 -45.45
CA ARG A 102 34.03 44.90 -44.96
C ARG A 102 33.56 43.59 -45.56
N ASP A 103 33.75 43.37 -46.85
CA ASP A 103 33.39 42.12 -47.51
C ASP A 103 34.13 40.92 -46.92
N THR A 104 35.43 41.06 -46.60
CA THR A 104 36.17 40.01 -45.89
C THR A 104 35.60 39.76 -44.50
N THR A 105 35.28 40.81 -43.72
CA THR A 105 34.68 40.63 -42.39
C THR A 105 33.28 40.01 -42.46
N ILE A 106 32.48 40.33 -43.47
CA ILE A 106 31.15 39.75 -43.67
C ILE A 106 31.30 38.26 -44.01
N ALA A 107 32.23 37.90 -44.88
CA ALA A 107 32.51 36.50 -45.21
C ALA A 107 32.95 35.69 -43.99
N GLU A 108 33.84 36.25 -43.15
CA GLU A 108 34.27 35.63 -41.89
C GLU A 108 33.10 35.49 -40.89
N LEU A 109 32.27 36.52 -40.73
CA LEU A 109 31.10 36.47 -39.86
C LEU A 109 30.06 35.45 -40.36
N GLN A 110 29.85 35.36 -41.68
CA GLN A 110 28.98 34.35 -42.27
C GLN A 110 29.51 32.93 -42.05
N ALA A 111 30.83 32.73 -42.18
CA ALA A 111 31.47 31.44 -41.90
C ALA A 111 31.31 31.03 -40.43
N THR A 112 31.56 31.95 -39.49
CA THR A 112 31.38 31.68 -38.05
C THR A 112 29.92 31.44 -37.67
N LEU A 113 28.96 32.14 -38.31
CA LEU A 113 27.54 31.89 -38.11
C LEU A 113 27.12 30.52 -38.64
N ALA A 114 27.63 30.10 -39.81
CA ALA A 114 27.39 28.78 -40.37
C ALA A 114 27.97 27.67 -39.47
N GLU A 115 29.20 27.85 -38.98
CA GLU A 115 29.84 26.93 -38.03
C GLU A 115 29.03 26.82 -36.74
N ARG A 116 28.67 27.96 -36.12
CA ARG A 116 27.84 27.97 -34.92
C ARG A 116 26.48 27.33 -35.16
N GLY A 117 25.84 27.60 -36.29
CA GLY A 117 24.60 26.95 -36.70
C GLY A 117 24.73 25.42 -36.74
N GLN A 118 25.82 24.91 -37.31
CA GLN A 118 26.10 23.48 -37.34
C GLN A 118 26.35 22.91 -35.92
N THR A 119 27.06 23.64 -35.05
CA THR A 119 27.28 23.21 -33.66
C THR A 119 25.97 23.19 -32.85
N LEU A 120 25.08 24.16 -33.06
CA LEU A 120 23.75 24.20 -32.43
C LEU A 120 22.88 23.05 -32.92
N GLU A 121 22.94 22.71 -34.21
CA GLU A 121 22.20 21.57 -34.75
C GLU A 121 22.72 20.24 -34.18
N LYS A 122 24.06 20.07 -34.09
CA LYS A 122 24.69 18.88 -33.48
C LYS A 122 24.30 18.75 -32.01
N THR A 123 24.53 19.79 -31.22
CA THR A 123 24.18 19.81 -29.79
C THR A 123 22.69 19.65 -29.55
N GLY A 124 21.83 20.20 -30.42
CA GLY A 124 20.39 19.98 -30.39
C GLY A 124 19.99 18.53 -30.63
N LYS A 125 20.63 17.85 -31.60
CA LYS A 125 20.43 16.40 -31.83
C LYS A 125 20.91 15.57 -30.65
N ASP A 126 22.08 15.88 -30.10
CA ASP A 126 22.61 15.19 -28.91
C ASP A 126 21.71 15.39 -27.68
N LEU A 127 21.18 16.60 -27.47
CA LEU A 127 20.22 16.87 -26.41
C LEU A 127 18.92 16.09 -26.60
N SER A 128 18.40 16.02 -27.83
CA SER A 128 17.20 15.22 -28.13
C SER A 128 17.45 13.73 -27.88
N ASN A 129 18.60 13.20 -28.29
CA ASN A 129 18.97 11.80 -28.07
C ASN A 129 19.12 11.50 -26.57
N THR A 130 19.81 12.36 -25.83
CA THR A 130 19.96 12.21 -24.37
C THR A 130 18.62 12.31 -23.65
N ALA A 131 17.74 13.23 -24.04
CA ALA A 131 16.39 13.32 -23.51
C ALA A 131 15.58 12.03 -23.76
N GLN A 132 15.63 11.48 -24.98
CA GLN A 132 14.97 10.21 -25.30
C GLN A 132 15.54 9.04 -24.48
N THR A 133 16.86 8.96 -24.33
CA THR A 133 17.47 7.92 -23.49
C THR A 133 17.08 8.08 -22.02
N LEU A 134 16.98 9.31 -21.51
CA LEU A 134 16.56 9.56 -20.15
C LEU A 134 15.11 9.13 -19.93
N GLU A 135 14.22 9.42 -20.88
CA GLU A 135 12.82 9.00 -20.85
C GLU A 135 12.70 7.46 -20.85
N GLN A 136 13.48 6.77 -21.69
CA GLN A 136 13.57 5.31 -21.68
C GLN A 136 14.04 4.77 -20.33
N ARG A 137 15.09 5.36 -19.75
CA ARG A 137 15.60 4.97 -18.42
C ARG A 137 14.59 5.25 -17.30
N SER A 138 13.86 6.35 -17.34
CA SER A 138 12.80 6.61 -16.37
C SER A 138 11.67 5.59 -16.46
N ALA A 139 11.27 5.21 -17.68
CA ALA A 139 10.27 4.15 -17.88
C ALA A 139 10.76 2.78 -17.40
N GLU A 140 12.04 2.45 -17.63
CA GLU A 140 12.68 1.25 -17.08
C GLU A 140 12.72 1.25 -15.55
N LEU A 141 13.05 2.39 -14.93
CA LEU A 141 13.06 2.54 -13.47
C LEU A 141 11.66 2.41 -12.88
N GLU A 142 10.64 2.99 -13.51
CA GLU A 142 9.25 2.81 -13.09
C GLU A 142 8.82 1.34 -13.16
N LEU A 143 9.16 0.65 -14.24
CA LEU A 143 8.87 -0.78 -14.39
C LEU A 143 9.59 -1.61 -13.33
N LEU A 144 10.87 -1.32 -13.08
CA LEU A 144 11.66 -1.99 -12.06
C LEU A 144 11.07 -1.75 -10.66
N ASN A 145 10.64 -0.53 -10.38
CA ASN A 145 10.01 -0.18 -9.11
C ASN A 145 8.67 -0.92 -8.92
N ARG A 146 7.83 -1.01 -9.97
CA ARG A 146 6.60 -1.82 -9.95
C ARG A 146 6.89 -3.31 -9.73
N ARG A 147 7.97 -3.84 -10.31
CA ARG A 147 8.40 -5.22 -10.07
C ARG A 147 8.87 -5.41 -8.63
N LEU A 148 9.67 -4.49 -8.10
CA LEU A 148 10.14 -4.53 -6.72
C LEU A 148 8.98 -4.48 -5.72
N THR A 149 8.01 -3.59 -5.91
CA THR A 149 6.82 -3.54 -5.04
C THR A 149 6.00 -4.82 -5.16
N SER A 150 5.81 -5.36 -6.37
CA SER A 150 5.15 -6.67 -6.53
C SER A 150 5.91 -7.79 -5.82
N THR A 151 7.24 -7.85 -5.93
CA THR A 151 8.03 -8.86 -5.21
C THR A 151 8.02 -8.66 -3.71
N ALA A 152 8.01 -7.42 -3.22
CA ALA A 152 7.87 -7.09 -1.81
C ALA A 152 6.51 -7.57 -1.27
N THR A 153 5.41 -7.28 -1.97
CA THR A 153 4.08 -7.78 -1.56
C THR A 153 3.98 -9.30 -1.55
N LYS A 154 4.68 -10.00 -2.47
CA LYS A 154 4.79 -11.47 -2.48
C LYS A 154 5.63 -11.99 -1.32
N ALA A 155 6.71 -11.29 -0.96
CA ALA A 155 7.52 -11.64 0.20
C ALA A 155 6.71 -11.47 1.49
N ASP A 156 5.98 -10.35 1.63
CA ASP A 156 5.10 -10.09 2.76
C ASP A 156 3.99 -11.15 2.87
N SER A 157 3.37 -11.53 1.75
CA SER A 157 2.35 -12.60 1.76
C SER A 157 2.93 -13.95 2.18
N LEU A 158 4.11 -14.32 1.67
CA LEU A 158 4.79 -15.56 2.07
C LEU A 158 5.21 -15.51 3.54
N GLN A 159 5.60 -14.35 4.07
CA GLN A 159 5.93 -14.19 5.48
C GLN A 159 4.70 -14.38 6.38
N ILE A 160 3.54 -13.87 5.95
CA ILE A 160 2.25 -14.11 6.62
C ILE A 160 1.90 -15.61 6.57
N ASP A 161 2.06 -16.26 5.42
CA ASP A 161 1.79 -17.69 5.26
C ASP A 161 2.71 -18.55 6.16
N VAL A 162 4.00 -18.22 6.22
CA VAL A 162 4.96 -18.91 7.10
C VAL A 162 4.60 -18.69 8.58
N ALA A 163 4.19 -17.47 8.98
CA ALA A 163 3.73 -17.22 10.34
C ALA A 163 2.45 -18.01 10.68
N ALA A 164 1.50 -18.09 9.74
CA ALA A 164 0.27 -18.88 9.88
C ALA A 164 0.55 -20.38 9.93
N GLN A 165 1.50 -20.88 9.14
CA GLN A 165 1.97 -22.27 9.25
C GLN A 165 2.68 -22.52 10.57
N GLY A 166 3.46 -21.56 11.07
CA GLY A 166 4.10 -21.61 12.38
C GLY A 166 3.07 -21.78 13.51
N THR A 167 2.02 -20.95 13.54
CA THR A 167 0.94 -21.08 14.52
C THR A 167 0.15 -22.39 14.35
N ARG A 168 -0.04 -22.87 13.11
CA ARG A 168 -0.67 -24.17 12.86
C ARG A 168 0.16 -25.33 13.40
N ILE A 169 1.48 -25.29 13.22
CA ILE A 169 2.41 -26.29 13.76
C ILE A 169 2.40 -26.23 15.29
N GLU A 170 2.37 -25.05 15.89
CA GLU A 170 2.28 -24.88 17.34
C GLU A 170 0.98 -25.48 17.90
N ASN A 171 -0.17 -25.15 17.31
CA ASN A 171 -1.46 -25.74 17.69
C ASN A 171 -1.47 -27.27 17.54
N LEU A 172 -0.97 -27.81 16.43
CA LEU A 172 -0.87 -29.26 16.23
C LEU A 172 0.11 -29.91 17.22
N SER A 173 1.19 -29.22 17.59
CA SER A 173 2.13 -29.68 18.60
C SER A 173 1.47 -29.74 19.97
N ASP A 174 0.65 -28.76 20.32
CA ASP A 174 -0.10 -28.74 21.58
C ASP A 174 -1.24 -29.78 21.60
N GLU A 175 -1.99 -29.94 20.51
CA GLU A 175 -2.95 -31.05 20.34
C GLU A 175 -2.25 -32.41 20.47
N LEU A 176 -1.05 -32.57 19.90
CA LEU A 176 -0.27 -33.80 20.02
C LEU A 176 0.21 -34.03 21.46
N LYS A 177 0.60 -32.99 22.19
CA LYS A 177 0.97 -33.08 23.61
C LYS A 177 -0.25 -33.46 24.46
N GLU A 178 -1.38 -32.82 24.25
CA GLU A 178 -2.63 -33.11 24.94
C GLU A 178 -3.12 -34.53 24.65
N ALA A 179 -3.10 -34.97 23.39
CA ALA A 179 -3.43 -36.34 23.00
C ALA A 179 -2.46 -37.37 23.62
N ARG A 180 -1.15 -37.05 23.68
CA ARG A 180 -0.16 -37.90 24.38
C ARG A 180 -0.42 -37.97 25.87
N GLN A 181 -0.80 -36.86 26.51
CA GLN A 181 -1.12 -36.81 27.93
C GLN A 181 -2.41 -37.58 28.23
N GLY A 182 -3.49 -37.34 27.47
CA GLY A 182 -4.72 -38.12 27.56
C GLY A 182 -4.50 -39.62 27.34
N ARG A 183 -3.59 -40.02 26.42
CA ARG A 183 -3.20 -41.42 26.25
C ARG A 183 -2.51 -41.98 27.49
N ARG A 184 -1.63 -41.22 28.14
CA ARG A 184 -0.98 -41.63 29.41
C ARG A 184 -2.00 -41.77 30.53
N ASP A 185 -2.89 -40.80 30.69
CA ASP A 185 -3.92 -40.81 31.73
C ASP A 185 -4.87 -42.00 31.53
N ALA A 186 -5.27 -42.29 30.28
CA ALA A 186 -6.07 -43.46 29.93
C ALA A 186 -5.31 -44.78 30.18
N GLU A 187 -4.01 -44.85 29.87
CA GLU A 187 -3.16 -46.00 30.21
C GLU A 187 -3.06 -46.20 31.74
N GLU A 188 -2.96 -45.12 32.52
CA GLU A 188 -2.96 -45.18 33.99
C GLU A 188 -4.32 -45.62 34.54
N GLN A 189 -5.43 -45.08 34.02
CA GLN A 189 -6.77 -45.54 34.39
C GLN A 189 -6.97 -47.00 34.05
N LYS A 190 -6.53 -47.44 32.86
CA LYS A 190 -6.56 -48.85 32.47
C LYS A 190 -5.75 -49.71 33.44
N ARG A 191 -4.56 -49.28 33.84
CA ARG A 191 -3.76 -49.99 34.86
C ARG A 191 -4.47 -50.05 36.22
N LYS A 192 -5.08 -48.96 36.67
CA LYS A 192 -5.86 -48.91 37.92
C LYS A 192 -7.05 -49.88 37.85
N LEU A 193 -7.84 -49.83 36.79
CA LEU A 193 -8.95 -50.76 36.56
C LEU A 193 -8.47 -52.21 36.46
N GLU A 194 -7.34 -52.48 35.81
CA GLU A 194 -6.74 -53.82 35.79
C GLU A 194 -6.33 -54.29 37.19
N THR A 195 -5.76 -53.41 38.02
CA THR A 195 -5.44 -53.75 39.42
C THR A 195 -6.69 -53.95 40.27
N GLU A 196 -7.74 -53.13 40.08
CA GLU A 196 -9.03 -53.29 40.76
C GLU A 196 -9.72 -54.57 40.32
N ILE A 197 -9.74 -54.89 39.02
CA ILE A 197 -10.26 -56.17 38.52
C ILE A 197 -9.49 -57.33 39.14
N LYS A 198 -8.16 -57.27 39.21
CA LYS A 198 -7.36 -58.31 39.88
C LYS A 198 -7.67 -58.41 41.37
N ALA A 199 -7.84 -57.29 42.07
CA ALA A 199 -8.21 -57.26 43.47
C ALA A 199 -9.63 -57.82 43.71
N LEU A 200 -10.59 -57.44 42.87
CA LEU A 200 -11.95 -57.95 42.87
C LEU A 200 -12.00 -59.44 42.53
N GLN A 201 -11.20 -59.91 41.58
CA GLN A 201 -11.03 -61.32 41.28
C GLN A 201 -10.47 -62.08 42.48
N HIS A 202 -9.47 -61.52 43.16
CA HIS A 202 -8.90 -62.10 44.37
C HIS A 202 -9.93 -62.14 45.51
N SER A 203 -10.67 -61.05 45.77
CA SER A 203 -11.72 -61.02 46.79
C SER A 203 -12.90 -61.93 46.44
N PHE A 204 -13.25 -62.05 45.15
CA PHE A 204 -14.27 -62.98 44.68
C PHE A 204 -13.84 -64.43 44.87
N GLU A 205 -12.59 -64.79 44.54
CA GLU A 205 -12.09 -66.12 44.86
C GLU A 205 -11.99 -66.35 46.37
N GLN A 206 -11.69 -65.32 47.17
CA GLN A 206 -11.72 -65.40 48.63
C GLN A 206 -13.14 -65.59 49.20
N GLU A 207 -14.15 -64.90 48.65
CA GLU A 207 -15.56 -65.12 49.00
C GLU A 207 -16.06 -66.48 48.50
N LYS A 208 -15.55 -66.97 47.38
CA LYS A 208 -15.88 -68.30 46.87
C LYS A 208 -15.23 -69.41 47.69
N THR A 209 -14.01 -69.22 48.22
CA THR A 209 -13.42 -70.16 49.18
C THR A 209 -14.15 -70.11 50.51
N ARG A 210 -14.45 -68.92 51.05
CA ARG A 210 -15.32 -68.77 52.24
C ARG A 210 -16.69 -69.40 52.03
N GLY A 211 -17.30 -69.20 50.86
CA GLY A 211 -18.56 -69.81 50.47
C GLY A 211 -18.47 -71.33 50.45
N ARG A 212 -17.37 -71.90 49.91
CA ARG A 212 -17.08 -73.33 50.00
C ARG A 212 -16.88 -73.79 51.44
N ASP A 213 -16.22 -73.00 52.28
CA ASP A 213 -16.01 -73.31 53.70
C ASP A 213 -17.33 -73.26 54.48
N THR A 214 -18.19 -72.27 54.26
CA THR A 214 -19.54 -72.23 54.84
C THR A 214 -20.41 -73.35 54.28
N GLN A 215 -20.24 -73.75 53.02
CA GLN A 215 -20.94 -74.88 52.44
C GLN A 215 -20.47 -76.19 53.08
N THR A 216 -19.18 -76.37 53.36
CA THR A 216 -18.69 -77.54 54.11
C THR A 216 -19.12 -77.52 55.57
N GLN A 217 -19.24 -76.35 56.20
CA GLN A 217 -19.86 -76.19 57.52
C GLN A 217 -21.36 -76.53 57.49
N ALA A 218 -22.09 -76.10 56.45
CA ALA A 218 -23.48 -76.45 56.28
C ALA A 218 -23.66 -77.94 56.04
N THR A 219 -22.84 -78.58 55.20
CA THR A 219 -22.91 -80.04 55.01
C THR A 219 -22.54 -80.79 56.28
N THR A 220 -21.56 -80.33 57.05
CA THR A 220 -21.25 -80.95 58.36
C THR A 220 -22.38 -80.77 59.38
N LEU A 221 -23.01 -79.60 59.47
CA LEU A 221 -24.21 -79.38 60.29
C LEU A 221 -25.41 -80.23 59.81
N VAL A 222 -25.59 -80.39 58.50
CA VAL A 222 -26.60 -81.31 57.94
C VAL A 222 -26.28 -82.75 58.31
N THR A 223 -25.02 -83.18 58.25
CA THR A 223 -24.65 -84.53 58.72
C THR A 223 -24.87 -84.68 60.22
N GLN A 224 -24.57 -83.66 61.03
CA GLN A 224 -24.83 -83.67 62.47
C GLN A 224 -26.32 -83.68 62.80
N LEU A 225 -27.14 -82.96 62.03
CA LEU A 225 -28.59 -83.01 62.11
C LEU A 225 -29.08 -84.41 61.75
N SER A 226 -28.61 -85.00 60.64
CA SER A 226 -28.97 -86.36 60.24
C SER A 226 -28.53 -87.41 61.27
N ASP A 227 -27.39 -87.23 61.93
CA ASP A 227 -26.92 -88.10 63.02
C ASP A 227 -27.77 -87.90 64.28
N SER A 228 -28.22 -86.68 64.56
CA SER A 228 -29.14 -86.38 65.67
C SER A 228 -30.55 -86.91 65.41
N GLU A 229 -31.04 -86.83 64.18
CA GLU A 229 -32.29 -87.44 63.71
C GLU A 229 -32.19 -88.97 63.75
N ALA A 230 -31.07 -89.56 63.34
CA ALA A 230 -30.82 -90.99 63.47
C ALA A 230 -30.74 -91.44 64.94
N LYS A 231 -30.21 -90.61 65.84
CA LYS A 231 -30.24 -90.86 67.29
C LYS A 231 -31.66 -90.74 67.87
N LEU A 232 -32.48 -89.82 67.37
CA LEU A 232 -33.90 -89.69 67.74
C LEU A 232 -34.73 -90.87 67.25
N LEU A 233 -34.55 -91.32 66.01
CA LEU A 233 -35.20 -92.52 65.47
C LEU A 233 -34.81 -93.79 66.24
N ARG A 234 -33.59 -93.88 66.76
CA ARG A 234 -33.18 -94.97 67.66
C ARG A 234 -33.88 -94.88 69.01
N ARG A 235 -34.05 -93.67 69.56
CA ARG A 235 -34.79 -93.43 70.81
C ARG A 235 -36.29 -93.67 70.66
N GLU A 236 -36.89 -93.34 69.53
CA GLU A 236 -38.28 -93.69 69.21
C GLU A 236 -38.48 -95.21 69.13
N LYS A 237 -37.57 -95.95 68.49
CA LYS A 237 -37.61 -97.42 68.47
C LYS A 237 -37.41 -98.07 69.85
N GLU A 238 -36.72 -97.40 70.78
CA GLU A 238 -36.62 -97.84 72.18
C GLU A 238 -37.92 -97.57 72.97
N VAL A 239 -38.60 -96.45 72.71
CA VAL A 239 -39.91 -96.11 73.29
C VAL A 239 -40.99 -97.10 72.83
N GLU A 240 -40.95 -97.52 71.56
CA GLU A 240 -41.92 -98.49 71.02
C GLU A 240 -41.78 -99.89 71.67
N ARG A 241 -40.55 -100.33 71.97
CA ARG A 241 -40.29 -101.59 72.70
C ARG A 241 -40.66 -101.53 74.19
N LEU A 242 -40.67 -100.34 74.80
CA LEU A 242 -41.11 -100.13 76.19
C LEU A 242 -42.65 -100.12 76.30
N ASN A 243 -43.35 -99.63 75.28
CA ASN A 243 -44.82 -99.68 75.22
C ASN A 243 -45.37 -101.10 74.99
N GLU A 244 -44.67 -101.96 74.25
CA GLU A 244 -45.05 -103.38 74.11
C GLU A 244 -44.89 -104.17 75.42
N ARG A 245 -43.89 -103.85 76.25
CA ARG A 245 -43.69 -104.47 77.57
C ARG A 245 -44.73 -104.02 78.61
N LEU A 246 -45.31 -102.82 78.46
CA LEU A 246 -46.38 -102.33 79.31
C LEU A 246 -47.77 -102.90 78.95
N ARG A 247 -47.97 -103.39 77.71
CA ARG A 247 -49.25 -104.00 77.29
C ARG A 247 -49.52 -105.39 77.89
N ASN A 248 -48.49 -106.17 78.24
CA ASN A 248 -48.67 -107.54 78.74
C ASN A 248 -48.77 -107.67 80.27
N VAL A 249 -48.58 -106.58 81.03
CA VAL A 249 -48.62 -106.59 82.51
C VAL A 249 -49.89 -105.92 83.07
N ILE A 250 -50.75 -105.33 82.21
CA ILE A 250 -51.93 -104.54 82.62
C ILE A 250 -53.27 -105.31 82.45
N ALA A 251 -53.24 -106.61 82.13
CA ALA A 251 -54.46 -107.44 81.98
C ALA A 251 -54.96 -108.13 83.27
N GLU A 252 -54.24 -108.05 84.39
CA GLU A 252 -54.68 -108.58 85.69
C GLU A 252 -54.63 -107.51 86.79
N GLY A 253 -55.77 -107.26 87.44
CA GLY A 253 -55.81 -106.52 88.72
C GLY A 253 -56.56 -105.19 88.76
N ARG A 254 -57.85 -105.18 88.40
CA ARG A 254 -58.81 -104.12 88.79
C ARG A 254 -58.88 -103.99 90.32
N LYS A 255 -58.76 -102.77 90.86
CA LYS A 255 -59.78 -102.07 91.69
C LYS A 255 -59.25 -100.75 92.31
N GLN A 256 -60.13 -99.74 92.29
CA GLN A 256 -60.16 -98.46 93.02
C GLN A 256 -59.46 -97.23 92.38
N GLY A 257 -60.27 -96.17 92.17
CA GLY A 257 -59.90 -94.82 91.74
C GLY A 257 -59.36 -93.95 92.88
N ILE A 258 -59.10 -92.64 92.75
CA ILE A 258 -59.85 -91.54 92.11
C ILE A 258 -58.90 -90.31 91.90
N ALA A 259 -59.26 -89.49 90.90
CA ALA A 259 -58.98 -88.03 90.69
C ALA A 259 -57.56 -87.59 90.28
N ALA A 260 -57.34 -86.60 89.40
CA ALA A 260 -58.23 -85.59 88.78
C ALA A 260 -57.53 -84.91 87.57
N THR A 261 -58.32 -84.57 86.53
CA THR A 261 -58.35 -83.34 85.68
C THR A 261 -57.05 -82.62 85.25
N GLU A 262 -56.88 -81.99 84.07
CA GLU A 262 -57.75 -81.51 82.98
C GLU A 262 -56.85 -81.10 81.79
N THR A 263 -57.37 -81.21 80.56
CA THR A 263 -56.87 -80.65 79.28
C THR A 263 -57.26 -79.15 79.16
N PRO A 264 -57.08 -78.42 78.02
CA PRO A 264 -55.96 -78.22 77.07
C PRO A 264 -55.73 -76.72 76.72
N ARG A 265 -54.85 -76.44 75.74
CA ARG A 265 -54.84 -75.28 74.81
C ARG A 265 -54.55 -73.85 75.33
N GLY A 266 -53.53 -73.25 74.70
CA GLY A 266 -53.57 -71.85 74.25
C GLY A 266 -52.75 -70.86 75.09
N LYS A 267 -51.66 -70.35 74.50
CA LYS A 267 -51.17 -68.94 74.55
C LYS A 267 -49.78 -68.82 73.91
N GLN A 268 -49.76 -68.88 72.57
CA GLN A 268 -48.84 -68.06 71.77
C GLN A 268 -49.49 -66.67 71.68
N ALA A 269 -49.17 -65.80 72.63
CA ALA A 269 -49.52 -64.39 72.58
C ALA A 269 -48.82 -63.71 73.76
N LEU A 270 -47.58 -63.25 73.55
CA LEU A 270 -46.92 -62.21 74.38
C LEU A 270 -45.57 -61.68 73.84
N VAL A 271 -45.14 -62.03 72.62
CA VAL A 271 -43.93 -61.39 72.01
C VAL A 271 -44.27 -60.46 70.82
N GLN A 272 -45.49 -60.53 70.25
CA GLN A 272 -45.86 -59.70 69.09
C GLN A 272 -46.41 -58.30 69.43
N ALA A 273 -46.65 -58.00 70.71
CA ALA A 273 -47.18 -56.69 71.13
C ALA A 273 -46.09 -55.59 71.21
N GLU A 274 -44.83 -55.97 71.41
CA GLU A 274 -43.71 -55.02 71.48
C GLU A 274 -43.14 -54.69 70.09
N GLU A 275 -43.05 -55.68 69.19
CA GLU A 275 -42.57 -55.48 67.81
C GLU A 275 -43.52 -54.61 66.98
N SER A 276 -44.83 -54.74 67.20
CA SER A 276 -45.83 -53.97 66.46
C SER A 276 -46.06 -52.54 66.99
N LYS A 277 -45.50 -52.17 68.17
CA LYS A 277 -45.37 -50.77 68.60
C LYS A 277 -44.10 -50.13 68.03
N ARG A 278 -42.94 -50.81 68.10
CA ARG A 278 -41.67 -50.30 67.54
C ARG A 278 -41.74 -50.08 66.03
N LEU A 279 -42.33 -51.02 65.29
CA LEU A 279 -42.48 -50.88 63.84
C LEU A 279 -43.40 -49.71 63.46
N ARG A 280 -44.41 -49.40 64.28
CA ARG A 280 -45.30 -48.23 64.08
C ARG A 280 -44.58 -46.90 64.33
N GLU A 281 -43.71 -46.83 65.34
CA GLU A 281 -42.91 -45.64 65.62
C GLU A 281 -41.84 -45.39 64.56
N GLU A 282 -41.17 -46.45 64.09
CA GLU A 282 -40.19 -46.36 63.01
C GLU A 282 -40.83 -45.94 61.68
N MET A 283 -41.99 -46.51 61.32
CA MET A 283 -42.72 -46.11 60.12
C MET A 283 -43.22 -44.67 60.19
N ASN A 284 -43.74 -44.20 61.34
CA ASN A 284 -44.15 -42.81 61.50
C ASN A 284 -42.96 -41.84 61.47
N THR A 285 -41.80 -42.24 61.99
CA THR A 285 -40.59 -41.43 61.96
C THR A 285 -40.06 -41.31 60.52
N LEU A 286 -39.99 -42.43 59.80
CA LEU A 286 -39.56 -42.45 58.40
C LEU A 286 -40.53 -41.66 57.50
N ALA A 287 -41.84 -41.80 57.70
CA ALA A 287 -42.85 -41.02 56.98
C ALA A 287 -42.69 -39.50 57.23
N SER A 288 -42.41 -39.08 58.47
CA SER A 288 -42.19 -37.66 58.77
C SER A 288 -40.93 -37.09 58.10
N GLN A 289 -39.86 -37.88 57.99
CA GLN A 289 -38.62 -37.47 57.34
C GLN A 289 -38.77 -37.34 55.82
N VAL A 290 -39.44 -38.30 55.18
CA VAL A 290 -39.68 -38.28 53.72
C VAL A 290 -40.59 -37.10 53.36
N VAL A 291 -41.67 -36.88 54.11
CA VAL A 291 -42.59 -35.76 53.88
C VAL A 291 -41.89 -34.41 54.12
N ALA A 292 -41.03 -34.30 55.14
CA ALA A 292 -40.23 -33.10 55.37
C ALA A 292 -39.20 -32.85 54.25
N MET A 293 -38.59 -33.90 53.69
CA MET A 293 -37.66 -33.80 52.56
C MET A 293 -38.38 -33.35 51.27
N VAL A 294 -39.58 -33.88 51.01
CA VAL A 294 -40.42 -33.48 49.87
C VAL A 294 -40.86 -32.02 50.01
N ALA A 295 -41.30 -31.60 51.20
CA ALA A 295 -41.66 -30.20 51.46
C ALA A 295 -40.47 -29.24 51.28
N ARG A 296 -39.23 -29.69 51.53
CA ARG A 296 -38.00 -28.90 51.29
C ARG A 296 -37.67 -28.80 49.81
N LEU A 297 -37.81 -29.90 49.06
CA LEU A 297 -37.55 -29.93 47.61
C LEU A 297 -38.57 -29.10 46.81
N GLU A 298 -39.82 -29.04 47.26
CA GLU A 298 -40.90 -28.29 46.61
C GLU A 298 -40.94 -26.79 46.98
N GLY A 299 -40.22 -26.37 48.03
CA GLY A 299 -40.10 -24.98 48.44
C GLY A 299 -41.39 -24.37 49.05
N PRO A 300 -41.48 -23.03 49.18
CA PRO A 300 -42.53 -22.36 49.95
C PRO A 300 -43.95 -22.50 49.37
N ALA A 301 -44.10 -22.99 48.14
CA ALA A 301 -45.39 -23.22 47.49
C ALA A 301 -45.95 -24.65 47.64
N SER A 302 -45.24 -25.55 48.35
CA SER A 302 -45.66 -26.95 48.52
C SER A 302 -47.07 -27.09 49.13
N PRO A 303 -47.93 -27.96 48.58
CA PRO A 303 -49.22 -28.30 49.18
C PRO A 303 -49.12 -28.81 50.63
N VAL A 304 -47.98 -29.43 50.99
CA VAL A 304 -47.70 -29.94 52.34
C VAL A 304 -47.62 -28.80 53.35
N ASN A 305 -46.95 -27.69 53.02
CA ASN A 305 -46.86 -26.53 53.89
C ASN A 305 -48.23 -25.86 54.09
N LYS A 306 -49.06 -25.79 53.03
CA LYS A 306 -50.45 -25.28 53.14
C LYS A 306 -51.33 -26.13 54.05
N LEU A 307 -51.16 -27.45 54.05
CA LEU A 307 -51.89 -28.37 54.94
C LEU A 307 -51.40 -28.30 56.40
N LEU A 308 -50.09 -28.08 56.61
CA LEU A 308 -49.52 -27.88 57.94
C LEU A 308 -49.94 -26.55 58.58
N ASP A 309 -50.14 -25.50 57.78
CA ASP A 309 -50.68 -24.21 58.22
C ASP A 309 -52.20 -24.25 58.47
N GLY A 310 -52.93 -25.02 57.67
CA GLY A 310 -54.38 -25.22 57.80
C GLY A 310 -54.81 -26.09 58.99
N THR A 311 -53.89 -26.87 59.57
CA THR A 311 -54.12 -27.71 60.77
C THR A 311 -53.81 -26.95 62.07
N GLY A 312 -54.25 -25.68 62.13
CA GLY A 312 -53.97 -24.74 63.20
C GLY A 312 -54.54 -25.15 64.56
N LYS A 313 -53.64 -25.28 65.54
CA LYS A 313 -53.76 -25.00 66.99
C LYS A 313 -54.86 -25.63 67.85
N ASP A 314 -55.85 -26.32 67.31
CA ASP A 314 -56.94 -26.96 68.08
C ASP A 314 -57.09 -28.47 67.78
N ALA A 315 -55.98 -29.20 67.70
CA ALA A 315 -56.03 -30.66 67.79
C ALA A 315 -55.91 -31.07 69.26
N ALA A 316 -56.98 -31.63 69.82
CA ALA A 316 -56.99 -32.17 71.18
C ALA A 316 -55.83 -33.17 71.35
N VAL A 317 -55.06 -33.01 72.44
CA VAL A 317 -53.95 -33.91 72.79
C VAL A 317 -54.52 -35.31 72.99
N ALA A 318 -54.20 -36.23 72.08
CA ALA A 318 -54.58 -37.63 72.22
C ALA A 318 -53.58 -38.32 73.14
N TYR A 319 -54.07 -38.96 74.20
CA TYR A 319 -53.28 -39.79 75.11
C TYR A 319 -53.44 -41.26 74.73
N ASP A 320 -52.38 -42.04 74.85
CA ASP A 320 -52.45 -43.50 74.66
C ASP A 320 -53.03 -44.21 75.90
N ASP A 321 -53.26 -45.52 75.80
CA ASP A 321 -53.79 -46.35 76.90
C ASP A 321 -52.90 -46.37 78.17
N ASN A 322 -51.70 -45.77 78.10
CA ASN A 322 -50.73 -45.66 79.19
C ASN A 322 -50.60 -44.22 79.74
N GLY A 323 -51.36 -43.25 79.22
CA GLY A 323 -51.34 -41.85 79.65
C GLY A 323 -50.23 -40.99 79.02
N GLU A 324 -49.54 -41.47 78.00
CA GLU A 324 -48.51 -40.72 77.27
C GLU A 324 -49.10 -39.93 76.09
N VAL A 325 -48.52 -38.75 75.82
CA VAL A 325 -48.99 -37.85 74.74
C VAL A 325 -48.61 -38.42 73.37
N ILE A 326 -49.61 -38.75 72.56
CA ILE A 326 -49.41 -39.19 71.17
C ILE A 326 -49.03 -37.99 70.32
N VAL A 327 -47.73 -37.85 70.01
CA VAL A 327 -47.22 -36.79 69.14
C VAL A 327 -47.67 -37.04 67.70
N SER A 328 -48.51 -36.14 67.17
CA SER A 328 -49.03 -36.21 65.80
C SER A 328 -47.92 -36.11 64.75
N LEU A 329 -48.16 -36.71 63.58
CA LEU A 329 -47.24 -36.66 62.44
C LEU A 329 -46.97 -35.21 61.98
N ALA A 330 -48.00 -34.35 62.03
CA ALA A 330 -47.88 -32.93 61.67
C ALA A 330 -46.92 -32.17 62.61
N ASP A 331 -46.95 -32.50 63.91
CA ASP A 331 -46.07 -31.88 64.90
C ASP A 331 -44.61 -32.31 64.72
N ARG A 332 -44.37 -33.59 64.38
CA ARG A 332 -43.02 -34.09 64.07
C ARG A 332 -42.46 -33.44 62.80
N ILE A 333 -43.28 -33.24 61.77
CA ILE A 333 -42.84 -32.57 60.53
C ILE A 333 -42.49 -31.10 60.82
N ARG A 334 -43.30 -30.37 61.60
CA ARG A 334 -42.95 -28.99 62.01
C ARG A 334 -41.67 -28.93 62.86
N ALA A 335 -41.46 -29.89 63.76
CA ALA A 335 -40.23 -29.97 64.56
C ALA A 335 -38.98 -30.22 63.68
N LEU A 336 -39.08 -31.10 62.67
CA LEU A 336 -38.00 -31.36 61.72
C LEU A 336 -37.71 -30.15 60.82
N GLN A 337 -38.74 -29.44 60.34
CA GLN A 337 -38.55 -28.19 59.56
C GLN A 337 -37.93 -27.07 60.42
N LYS A 338 -38.31 -26.95 61.69
CA LYS A 338 -37.73 -25.98 62.63
C LYS A 338 -36.26 -26.31 62.95
N ALA A 339 -35.91 -27.58 63.12
CA ALA A 339 -34.52 -28.01 63.31
C ALA A 339 -33.65 -27.77 62.06
N ALA A 340 -34.21 -28.03 60.86
CA ALA A 340 -33.51 -27.80 59.59
C ALA A 340 -33.30 -26.29 59.31
N SER A 341 -34.30 -25.44 59.58
CA SER A 341 -34.17 -23.98 59.45
C SER A 341 -33.20 -23.39 60.48
N ALA A 342 -33.13 -23.95 61.69
CA ALA A 342 -32.11 -23.55 62.68
C ALA A 342 -30.67 -23.86 62.19
N LEU A 343 -30.45 -25.00 61.53
CA LEU A 343 -29.17 -25.38 60.92
C LEU A 343 -28.78 -24.50 59.71
N GLU A 344 -29.76 -24.07 58.90
CA GLU A 344 -29.50 -23.13 57.79
C GLU A 344 -29.22 -21.70 58.28
N SER A 345 -29.81 -21.28 59.41
CA SER A 345 -29.58 -19.96 60.02
C SER A 345 -28.27 -19.86 60.84
N GLY A 346 -27.64 -20.99 61.18
CA GLY A 346 -26.42 -21.07 62.00
C GLY A 346 -25.09 -21.22 61.24
N GLY A 347 -25.11 -21.22 59.90
CA GLY A 347 -23.90 -21.35 59.06
C GLY A 347 -23.30 -20.03 58.56
N GLY A 348 -23.88 -18.90 58.93
CA GLY A 348 -23.42 -17.56 58.55
C GLY A 348 -22.81 -16.81 59.73
N GLU A 349 -21.57 -17.16 60.11
CA GLU A 349 -20.76 -16.32 61.02
C GLU A 349 -19.54 -15.76 60.26
N PRO A 350 -19.34 -14.43 60.24
CA PRO A 350 -18.32 -13.75 59.42
C PRO A 350 -16.94 -13.67 60.10
N ALA A 351 -15.92 -13.60 59.23
CA ALA A 351 -14.48 -13.47 59.50
C ALA A 351 -14.07 -12.53 60.66
N LYS A 352 -12.98 -12.89 61.37
CA LYS A 352 -11.99 -11.93 61.90
C LYS A 352 -10.56 -12.49 61.88
N SER A 353 -9.71 -11.71 61.20
CA SER A 353 -8.25 -11.45 61.39
C SER A 353 -7.32 -12.59 61.75
#